data_AF-G8PA74-F1
#
_entry.id   AF-G8PA74-F1
#
_cell.length_a   1.000
_cell.length_b   1.000
_cell.length_c   1.000
_cell.angle_alpha   90.00
_cell.angle_beta   90.00
_cell.angle_gamma   90.00
#
_symmetry.space_group_name_H-M   'P 1'
#
loop_
_entity.id
_entity.type
_entity.pdbx_description
1 polymer ?
#
loop_
_entity_poly.entity_id
_entity_poly.type
_entity_poly.pdbx_seq_one_letter_code
_entity_poly.pdbx_strand_id
1 'polypeptide(L)'
;MDMESATERFKRVKFLLNQEALLLSIGDVAKAIGSTTRQLRYWKKKGYINGIQSGTGQRKFNYPEVIRAGVIQGLIEDGYTLSGAVKRSKENDFVFKELRELLSERFNNVYERDDGVEFDLGEIEDCEPNQHLFVVLRNNGKNGFRIGSHD
;
A
#
# COMPACT_ATOMS: atom_id res chain seq x y z
N MET A 1 -12.76 -21.89 23.13
CA MET A 1 -11.74 -21.36 22.22
C MET A 1 -12.29 -20.03 21.77
N ASP A 2 -11.82 -18.93 22.35
CA ASP A 2 -12.33 -17.60 21.99
C ASP A 2 -12.06 -17.37 20.50
N MET A 3 -13.12 -17.05 19.77
CA MET A 3 -13.04 -16.76 18.36
C MET A 3 -12.37 -15.40 18.21
N GLU A 4 -11.17 -15.39 17.62
CA GLU A 4 -10.42 -14.16 17.35
C GLU A 4 -11.32 -13.14 16.67
N SER A 5 -11.29 -11.88 17.12
CA SER A 5 -12.11 -10.83 16.52
C SER A 5 -11.61 -10.48 15.11
N ALA A 6 -12.51 -10.00 14.24
CA ALA A 6 -12.13 -9.53 12.91
C ALA A 6 -11.04 -8.43 12.99
N THR A 7 -11.15 -7.55 13.98
CA THR A 7 -10.15 -6.51 14.29
C THR A 7 -8.77 -7.10 14.62
N GLU A 8 -8.67 -8.16 15.42
CA GLU A 8 -7.39 -8.80 15.71
C GLU A 8 -6.76 -9.43 14.46
N ARG A 9 -7.55 -10.16 13.66
CA ARG A 9 -7.08 -10.70 12.37
C ARG A 9 -6.56 -9.59 11.46
N PHE A 10 -7.31 -8.51 11.34
CA PHE A 10 -6.92 -7.38 10.52
C PHE A 10 -5.67 -6.68 11.04
N LYS A 11 -5.53 -6.48 12.36
CA LYS A 11 -4.32 -5.92 12.96
C LYS A 11 -3.09 -6.77 12.67
N ARG A 12 -3.19 -8.10 12.64
CA ARG A 12 -2.08 -8.99 12.23
C ARG A 12 -1.71 -8.80 10.76
N VAL A 13 -2.70 -8.77 9.86
CA VAL A 13 -2.46 -8.53 8.44
C VAL A 13 -1.84 -7.15 8.21
N LYS A 14 -2.41 -6.10 8.82
CA LYS A 14 -1.89 -4.73 8.79
C LYS A 14 -0.48 -4.64 9.34
N PHE A 15 -0.18 -5.34 10.44
CA PHE A 15 1.18 -5.41 10.98
C PHE A 15 2.15 -5.99 9.95
N LEU A 16 1.81 -7.13 9.33
CA LEU A 16 2.65 -7.76 8.30
C LEU A 16 2.84 -6.87 7.07
N LEU A 17 1.81 -6.13 6.64
CA LEU A 17 1.89 -5.16 5.54
C LEU A 17 2.74 -3.93 5.89
N ASN A 18 2.70 -3.50 7.15
CA ASN A 18 3.49 -2.37 7.63
C ASN A 18 4.94 -2.72 7.91
N GLN A 19 5.26 -3.98 8.14
CA GLN A 19 6.65 -4.43 8.18
C GLN A 19 7.26 -4.27 6.78
N GLU A 20 8.35 -3.50 6.68
CA GLU A 20 9.20 -3.48 5.47
C GLU A 20 9.94 -4.82 5.22
N ALA A 21 9.57 -5.87 5.96
CA ALA A 21 10.18 -7.19 5.94
C ALA A 21 9.86 -7.99 4.67
N LEU A 22 8.83 -7.62 3.88
CA LEU A 22 8.67 -8.24 2.56
C LEU A 22 9.73 -7.69 1.62
N LEU A 23 10.70 -8.56 1.34
CA LEU A 23 11.87 -8.23 0.56
C LEU A 23 11.88 -9.09 -0.71
N LEU A 24 11.62 -8.46 -1.85
CA LEU A 24 11.53 -9.10 -3.16
C LEU A 24 12.88 -9.10 -3.88
N SER A 25 13.20 -10.18 -4.61
CA SER A 25 14.38 -10.20 -5.48
C SER A 25 14.16 -9.33 -6.72
N ILE A 26 15.25 -8.93 -7.39
CA ILE A 26 15.13 -8.17 -8.64
C ILE A 26 14.35 -8.92 -9.74
N GLY A 27 14.36 -10.25 -9.72
CA GLY A 27 13.59 -11.07 -10.65
C GLY A 27 12.10 -10.99 -10.38
N ASP A 28 11.71 -11.04 -9.10
CA ASP A 28 10.31 -10.90 -8.68
C ASP A 28 9.78 -9.52 -9.03
N VAL A 29 10.57 -8.47 -8.78
CA VAL A 29 10.18 -7.09 -9.15
C VAL A 29 10.02 -6.95 -10.66
N ALA A 30 10.98 -7.46 -11.44
CA ALA A 30 10.89 -7.41 -12.90
C ALA A 30 9.61 -8.07 -13.43
N LYS A 31 9.29 -9.25 -12.90
CA LYS A 31 8.06 -9.98 -13.24
C LYS A 31 6.81 -9.21 -12.80
N ALA A 32 6.80 -8.65 -11.60
CA ALA A 32 5.64 -7.96 -11.04
C ALA A 32 5.26 -6.70 -11.82
N ILE A 33 6.24 -5.95 -12.33
CA ILE A 33 5.99 -4.67 -13.00
C ILE A 33 6.09 -4.75 -14.53
N GLY A 34 6.37 -5.92 -15.10
CA GLY A 34 6.53 -6.06 -16.56
C GLY A 34 7.82 -5.45 -17.12
N SER A 35 8.86 -5.27 -16.29
CA SER A 35 10.16 -4.73 -16.73
C SER A 35 11.22 -5.82 -16.86
N THR A 36 12.42 -5.47 -17.33
CA THR A 36 13.56 -6.41 -17.36
C THR A 36 14.47 -6.25 -16.15
N THR A 37 15.08 -7.34 -15.70
CA THR A 37 16.11 -7.28 -14.64
C THR A 37 17.28 -6.36 -15.03
N ARG A 38 17.59 -6.23 -16.32
CA ARG A 38 18.61 -5.30 -16.84
C ARG A 38 18.24 -3.83 -16.61
N GLN A 39 16.99 -3.45 -16.91
CA GLN A 39 16.49 -2.09 -16.65
C GLN A 39 16.54 -1.78 -15.15
N LEU A 40 16.04 -2.69 -14.30
CA LEU A 40 16.07 -2.51 -12.85
C LEU A 40 17.49 -2.37 -12.30
N ARG A 41 18.46 -3.16 -12.81
CA ARG A 41 19.89 -3.01 -12.42
C ARG A 41 20.43 -1.64 -12.82
N TYR A 42 20.07 -1.15 -14.00
CA TYR A 42 20.46 0.16 -14.47
C TYR A 42 19.85 1.27 -13.62
N TRP A 43 18.54 1.21 -13.33
CA TRP A 43 17.85 2.17 -12.46
C TRP A 43 18.43 2.18 -11.05
N LYS A 44 18.74 1.00 -10.49
CA LYS A 44 19.44 0.90 -9.21
C LYS A 44 20.83 1.53 -9.27
N LYS A 45 21.62 1.25 -10.31
CA LYS A 45 22.96 1.85 -10.48
C LYS A 45 22.90 3.38 -10.56
N LYS A 46 21.83 3.92 -11.13
CA LYS A 46 21.59 5.37 -11.24
C LYS A 46 20.95 5.99 -9.99
N GLY A 47 20.58 5.19 -8.99
CA GLY A 47 19.92 5.66 -7.77
C GLY A 47 18.45 6.07 -7.97
N TYR A 48 17.80 5.60 -9.04
CA TYR A 48 16.37 5.86 -9.28
C TYR A 48 15.47 4.99 -8.43
N ILE A 49 15.96 3.80 -8.10
CA ILE A 49 15.38 2.90 -7.11
C ILE A 49 16.51 2.38 -6.22
N ASN A 50 16.21 2.14 -4.96
CA ASN A 50 17.15 1.58 -4.00
C ASN A 50 16.74 0.16 -3.64
N GLY A 51 17.68 -0.60 -3.11
CA GLY A 51 17.33 -1.92 -2.57
C GLY A 51 18.23 -2.20 -1.38
N ILE A 52 17.65 -2.84 -0.38
CA ILE A 52 18.27 -3.19 0.89
C ILE A 52 19.23 -4.36 0.65
N GLN A 53 20.38 -4.31 1.31
CA GLN A 53 21.36 -5.40 1.27
C GLN A 53 20.94 -6.44 2.31
N SER A 54 20.62 -7.67 1.90
CA SER A 54 20.41 -8.73 2.88
C SER A 54 21.75 -9.15 3.50
N GLY A 55 21.72 -9.75 4.69
CA GLY A 55 22.91 -10.37 5.30
C GLY A 55 23.56 -11.46 4.45
N THR A 56 22.85 -11.98 3.43
CA THR A 56 23.35 -12.95 2.44
C THR A 56 23.93 -12.29 1.18
N GLY A 57 24.04 -10.95 1.13
CA GLY A 57 24.56 -10.18 -0.01
C GLY A 57 23.59 -10.03 -1.18
N GLN A 58 22.44 -10.71 -1.16
CA GLN A 58 21.40 -10.56 -2.17
C GLN A 58 20.67 -9.24 -1.97
N ARG A 59 20.54 -8.48 -3.06
CA ARG A 59 19.83 -7.20 -3.05
C ARG A 59 18.34 -7.47 -3.11
N LYS A 60 17.60 -6.99 -2.12
CA LYS A 60 16.15 -7.10 -2.08
C LYS A 60 15.48 -5.73 -2.11
N PHE A 61 14.25 -5.67 -2.60
CA PHE A 61 13.44 -4.46 -2.69
C PHE A 61 12.28 -4.56 -1.70
N ASN A 62 12.10 -3.52 -0.89
CA ASN A 62 10.90 -3.36 -0.07
C ASN A 62 9.76 -2.78 -0.93
N TYR A 63 8.54 -2.80 -0.41
CA TYR A 63 7.36 -2.32 -1.16
C TYR A 63 7.48 -0.90 -1.72
N PRO A 64 7.99 0.11 -0.99
CA PRO A 64 8.17 1.45 -1.54
C PRO A 64 9.00 1.46 -2.84
N GLU A 65 10.09 0.71 -2.88
CA GLU A 65 10.97 0.68 -4.05
C GLU A 65 10.36 -0.13 -5.21
N VAL A 66 9.54 -1.13 -4.92
CA VAL A 66 8.75 -1.87 -5.93
C VAL A 66 7.72 -0.95 -6.57
N ILE A 67 6.98 -0.18 -5.75
CA ILE A 67 5.95 0.76 -6.22
C ILE A 67 6.59 1.87 -7.04
N ARG A 68 7.70 2.46 -6.57
CA ARG A 68 8.48 3.44 -7.34
C ARG A 68 8.91 2.89 -8.70
N ALA A 69 9.45 1.67 -8.73
CA ALA A 69 9.83 1.01 -9.99
C ALA A 69 8.62 0.83 -10.93
N GLY A 70 7.46 0.43 -10.39
CA GLY A 70 6.22 0.28 -11.13
C GLY A 70 5.71 1.60 -11.73
N VAL A 71 5.74 2.70 -10.96
CA VAL A 71 5.36 4.03 -11.44
C VAL A 71 6.27 4.49 -12.58
N ILE A 72 7.60 4.31 -12.43
CA ILE A 72 8.56 4.62 -13.50
C ILE A 72 8.26 3.79 -14.75
N GLN A 73 7.98 2.49 -14.60
CA GLN A 73 7.70 1.59 -15.71
C GLN A 73 6.40 1.98 -16.45
N GLY A 74 5.30 2.25 -15.72
CA GLY A 74 4.04 2.70 -16.34
C GLY A 74 4.20 4.01 -17.11
N LEU A 75 4.95 4.97 -16.55
CA LEU A 75 5.25 6.22 -17.27
C LEU A 75 6.08 5.99 -18.53
N ILE A 76 7.01 5.03 -18.53
CA ILE A 76 7.76 4.68 -19.75
C ILE A 76 6.84 4.05 -20.79
N GLU A 77 5.91 3.20 -20.37
CA GLU A 77 4.90 2.60 -21.25
C GLU A 77 3.95 3.65 -21.85
N ASP A 78 3.65 4.71 -21.10
CA ASP A 78 2.91 5.89 -21.58
C ASP A 78 3.72 6.79 -22.54
N GLY A 79 4.96 6.40 -22.88
CA GLY A 79 5.82 7.09 -23.85
C GLY A 79 6.76 8.15 -23.25
N TYR A 80 6.85 8.26 -21.93
CA TYR A 80 7.81 9.18 -21.30
C TYR A 80 9.25 8.67 -21.44
N THR A 81 10.19 9.60 -21.56
CA THR A 81 11.61 9.27 -21.39
C THR A 81 11.88 8.83 -19.94
N LEU A 82 12.90 7.99 -19.74
CA LEU A 82 13.27 7.55 -18.39
C LEU A 82 13.54 8.71 -17.42
N SER A 83 14.19 9.79 -17.87
CA SER A 83 14.43 10.97 -17.03
C SER A 83 13.13 11.68 -16.66
N GLY A 84 12.18 11.79 -17.60
CA GLY A 84 10.83 12.31 -17.33
C GLY A 84 10.06 11.44 -16.34
N ALA A 85 10.09 10.12 -16.53
CA ALA A 85 9.43 9.16 -15.65
C ALA A 85 9.99 9.21 -14.22
N VAL A 86 11.32 9.27 -14.07
CA VAL A 86 11.98 9.40 -12.74
C VAL A 86 11.62 10.72 -12.07
N LYS A 87 11.60 11.83 -12.81
CA LYS A 87 11.23 13.14 -12.24
C LYS A 87 9.80 13.10 -11.70
N ARG A 88 8.86 12.59 -12.49
CA ARG A 88 7.44 12.55 -12.12
C ARG A 88 7.13 11.51 -11.04
N SER A 89 7.87 10.41 -11.02
CA SER A 89 7.79 9.44 -9.91
C SER A 89 8.12 10.09 -8.56
N LYS A 90 9.08 11.03 -8.50
CA LYS A 90 9.41 11.75 -7.26
C LYS A 90 8.30 12.69 -6.80
N GLU A 91 7.55 13.28 -7.73
CA GLU A 91 6.38 14.11 -7.40
C GLU A 91 5.27 13.24 -6.77
N ASN A 92 5.12 11.99 -7.22
CA ASN A 92 4.16 11.03 -6.67
C ASN A 92 4.61 10.38 -5.35
N ASP A 93 5.92 10.37 -5.04
CA ASP A 93 6.43 9.79 -3.79
C ASP A 93 5.81 10.45 -2.54
N PHE A 94 5.55 11.76 -2.59
CA PHE A 94 4.86 12.49 -1.52
C PHE A 94 3.43 11.97 -1.33
N VAL A 95 2.63 11.96 -2.40
CA VAL A 95 1.23 11.52 -2.35
C VAL A 95 1.12 10.09 -1.82
N PHE A 96 2.01 9.19 -2.26
CA PHE A 96 1.99 7.81 -1.80
C PHE A 96 2.35 7.68 -0.31
N LYS A 97 3.33 8.46 0.16
CA LYS A 97 3.70 8.50 1.58
C LYS A 97 2.53 8.97 2.44
N GLU A 98 1.93 10.12 2.09
CA GLU A 98 0.80 10.69 2.84
C GLU A 98 -0.40 9.73 2.85
N LEU A 99 -0.71 9.10 1.71
CA LEU A 99 -1.78 8.10 1.62
C LEU A 99 -1.49 6.89 2.52
N ARG A 100 -0.26 6.38 2.53
CA ARG A 100 0.12 5.24 3.39
C ARG A 100 -0.02 5.59 4.87
N GLU A 101 0.43 6.78 5.26
CA GLU A 101 0.30 7.27 6.64
C GLU A 101 -1.16 7.40 7.03
N LEU A 102 -1.99 8.04 6.21
CA LEU A 102 -3.43 8.16 6.42
C LEU A 102 -4.12 6.81 6.56
N LEU A 103 -3.87 5.86 5.64
CA LEU A 103 -4.46 4.51 5.72
C LEU A 103 -4.00 3.77 6.98
N SER A 104 -2.73 3.94 7.36
CA SER A 104 -2.17 3.32 8.56
C SER A 104 -2.70 3.93 9.84
N GLU A 105 -3.04 5.22 9.85
CA GLU A 105 -3.66 5.89 10.99
C GLU A 105 -5.15 5.53 11.09
N ARG A 106 -5.87 5.57 9.96
CA ARG A 106 -7.33 5.54 9.94
C ARG A 106 -7.93 4.13 9.98
N PHE A 107 -7.35 3.15 9.28
CA PHE A 107 -7.86 1.77 9.29
C PHE A 107 -7.43 1.02 10.54
N ASN A 108 -8.11 1.17 11.67
CA ASN A 108 -7.74 0.47 12.92
C ASN A 108 -8.71 -0.63 13.34
N ASN A 109 -9.97 -0.50 12.96
CA ASN A 109 -11.03 -1.40 13.37
C ASN A 109 -11.76 -1.94 12.15
N VAL A 110 -12.13 -3.22 12.21
CA VAL A 110 -12.95 -3.87 11.20
C VAL A 110 -14.04 -4.66 11.88
N TYR A 111 -15.25 -4.54 11.35
CA TYR A 111 -16.43 -5.19 11.88
C TYR A 111 -16.96 -6.16 10.84
N GLU A 112 -17.05 -7.43 11.21
CA GLU A 112 -17.82 -8.40 10.43
C GLU A 112 -19.30 -8.12 10.65
N ARG A 113 -20.03 -8.07 9.54
CA ARG A 113 -21.47 -7.91 9.48
C ARG A 113 -22.05 -9.11 8.73
N ASP A 114 -23.34 -9.35 8.90
CA ASP A 114 -24.02 -10.45 8.20
C ASP A 114 -23.94 -10.32 6.67
N ASP A 115 -23.85 -9.08 6.14
CA ASP A 115 -23.83 -8.78 4.71
C ASP A 115 -22.44 -8.40 4.15
N GLY A 116 -21.37 -8.52 4.95
CA GLY A 116 -20.01 -8.20 4.54
C GLY A 116 -19.12 -7.68 5.67
N VAL A 117 -18.32 -6.66 5.36
CA VAL A 117 -17.30 -6.13 6.26
C VAL A 117 -17.33 -4.60 6.26
N GLU A 118 -17.22 -4.01 7.44
CA GLU A 118 -17.09 -2.55 7.61
C GLU A 118 -15.72 -2.20 8.17
N PHE A 119 -15.01 -1.28 7.52
CA PHE A 119 -13.79 -0.68 8.04
C PHE A 119 -14.10 0.68 8.62
N ASP A 120 -13.74 0.91 9.87
CA ASP A 120 -13.84 2.21 10.52
C ASP A 120 -12.61 3.05 10.18
N LEU A 121 -12.86 4.24 9.63
CA LEU A 121 -11.85 5.22 9.26
C LEU A 121 -11.66 6.30 10.34
N GLY A 122 -12.35 6.18 11.47
CA GLY A 122 -12.29 7.12 12.58
C GLY A 122 -13.25 8.29 12.43
N GLU A 123 -13.10 9.24 13.35
CA GLU A 123 -13.94 10.43 13.44
C GLU A 123 -13.85 11.31 12.19
N ILE A 124 -14.98 11.95 11.90
CA ILE A 124 -15.13 12.92 10.82
C ILE A 124 -15.08 14.32 11.41
N GLU A 125 -14.20 15.16 10.88
CA GLU A 125 -14.19 16.59 11.21
C GLU A 125 -15.54 17.22 10.81
N ASP A 126 -16.01 18.19 11.59
CA ASP A 126 -17.29 18.89 11.35
C ASP A 126 -18.58 18.05 11.48
N CYS A 127 -18.49 16.86 12.10
CA CYS A 127 -19.66 16.03 12.45
C CYS A 127 -19.93 16.02 13.96
N GLU A 128 -21.08 15.44 14.36
CA GLU A 128 -21.40 15.28 15.79
C GLU A 128 -20.32 14.42 16.49
N PRO A 129 -20.03 14.69 17.78
CA PRO A 129 -19.07 13.88 18.53
C PRO A 129 -19.38 12.38 18.44
N ASN A 130 -18.34 11.54 18.37
CA ASN A 130 -18.43 10.08 18.26
C ASN A 130 -19.02 9.57 16.91
N GLN A 131 -19.12 10.41 15.88
CA GLN A 131 -19.47 9.95 14.53
C GLN A 131 -18.23 9.56 13.73
N HIS A 132 -18.25 8.33 13.24
CA HIS A 132 -17.17 7.73 12.46
C HIS A 132 -17.59 7.47 11.02
N LEU A 133 -16.62 7.56 10.10
CA LEU A 133 -16.80 7.15 8.70
C LEU A 133 -16.45 5.68 8.54
N PHE A 134 -17.36 4.92 7.94
CA PHE A 134 -17.16 3.51 7.61
C PHE A 134 -17.10 3.28 6.11
N VAL A 135 -16.13 2.48 5.66
CA VAL A 135 -16.16 1.85 4.33
C VAL A 135 -16.90 0.52 4.47
N VAL A 136 -18.00 0.38 3.74
CA VAL A 136 -18.85 -0.82 3.78
C VAL A 136 -18.60 -1.64 2.51
N LEU A 137 -18.04 -2.84 2.68
CA LEU A 137 -17.86 -3.81 1.61
C LEU A 137 -18.93 -4.89 1.74
N ARG A 138 -19.84 -4.96 0.77
CA ARG A 138 -20.97 -5.91 0.81
C ARG A 138 -20.71 -7.10 -0.08
N ASN A 139 -21.21 -8.28 0.32
CA ASN A 139 -21.07 -9.52 -0.45
C ASN A 139 -21.71 -9.45 -1.84
N ASN A 140 -22.71 -8.58 -2.03
CA ASN A 140 -23.35 -8.32 -3.31
C ASN A 140 -22.60 -7.31 -4.20
N GLY A 141 -21.42 -6.85 -3.77
CA GLY A 141 -20.58 -5.87 -4.48
C GLY A 141 -21.06 -4.42 -4.40
N LYS A 142 -22.21 -4.14 -3.75
CA LYS A 142 -22.71 -2.77 -3.54
C LYS A 142 -21.96 -2.10 -2.38
N ASN A 143 -20.70 -1.82 -2.60
CA ASN A 143 -19.84 -1.14 -1.64
C ASN A 143 -20.26 0.33 -1.48
N GLY A 144 -19.94 0.94 -0.35
CA GLY A 144 -20.26 2.35 -0.12
C GLY A 144 -19.66 2.89 1.16
N PHE A 145 -20.15 4.06 1.58
CA PHE A 145 -19.76 4.72 2.81
C PHE A 145 -20.96 4.88 3.73
N ARG A 146 -20.72 4.84 5.04
CA ARG A 146 -21.74 5.07 6.07
C ARG A 146 -21.16 5.94 7.18
N ILE A 147 -21.97 6.83 7.74
CA ILE A 147 -21.65 7.52 8.99
C ILE A 147 -22.42 6.81 10.10
N GLY A 148 -21.79 6.59 11.26
CA GLY A 148 -22.49 6.11 12.43
C GLY A 148 -21.64 6.21 13.68
N SER A 149 -22.23 5.82 14.81
CA SER A 149 -21.52 5.78 16.08
C SER A 149 -20.51 4.64 16.11
N HIS A 150 -19.41 4.86 16.83
CA HIS A 150 -18.52 3.78 17.25
C HIS A 150 -19.19 3.00 18.40
N ASP A 151 -19.41 1.69 18.22
CA ASP A 151 -19.94 0.76 19.23
C ASP A 151 -18.80 -0.04 19.90
#